data_AF-A0A9Y2KWW2-F1
#
_entry.id   AF-A0A9Y2KWW2-F1
#
_cell.length_a   1.000
_cell.length_b   1.000
_cell.length_c   1.000
_cell.angle_alpha   90.00
_cell.angle_beta   90.00
_cell.angle_gamma   90.00
#
_symmetry.space_group_name_H-M   'P 1'
#
loop_
_entity.id
_entity.type
_entity.pdbx_description
1 polymer ?
#
loop_
_entity_poly.entity_id
_entity_poly.type
_entity_poly.pdbx_seq_one_letter_code
_entity_poly.pdbx_strand_id
1 'polypeptide(L)'
;MSAQQKMIIETARNVALQPEEYTDDPAQFTTAWATLNAARGQSINTSRLRAAHLIERRLPTTEPTEIEKCMQRVTAKTRNLIQARCSDLPPAA
;
A
#
# COMPACT_ATOMS: atom_id res chain seq x y z
N MET A 1 7.36 34.65 12.68
CA MET A 1 7.41 33.17 12.84
C MET A 1 8.53 32.84 13.83
N SER A 2 8.23 32.13 14.92
CA SER A 2 9.20 31.81 15.97
C SER A 2 10.20 30.74 15.51
N ALA A 3 11.35 30.62 16.19
CA ALA A 3 12.34 29.57 15.92
C ALA A 3 11.73 28.16 16.05
N GLN A 4 10.85 27.98 17.04
CA GLN A 4 10.12 26.74 17.27
C GLN A 4 9.18 26.39 16.11
N GLN A 5 8.49 27.37 15.52
CA GLN A 5 7.64 27.15 14.34
C GLN A 5 8.46 26.74 13.11
N LYS A 6 9.67 27.28 12.93
CA LYS A 6 10.57 26.88 11.85
C LYS A 6 11.02 25.42 11.99
N MET A 7 11.43 25.03 13.20
CA MET A 7 11.83 23.65 13.51
C MET A 7 10.69 22.67 13.23
N ILE A 8 9.46 22.97 13.68
CA ILE A 8 8.29 22.12 13.45
C ILE A 8 7.99 21.94 11.95
N ILE A 9 8.15 23.00 11.14
CA ILE A 9 7.94 22.93 9.69
C ILE A 9 9.04 22.10 9.00
N GLU A 10 10.30 22.23 9.42
CA GLU A 10 11.40 21.42 8.90
C GLU A 10 11.22 19.94 9.22
N THR A 11 10.88 19.60 10.46
CA THR A 11 10.57 18.21 10.84
C THR A 11 9.43 17.66 10.01
N ALA A 12 8.36 18.44 9.81
CA ALA A 12 7.24 18.02 8.98
C ALA A 12 7.61 17.81 7.50
N ARG A 13 8.57 18.58 6.95
CA ARG A 13 9.10 18.34 5.60
C ARG A 13 9.85 17.02 5.51
N ASN A 14 10.68 16.70 6.50
CA ASN A 14 11.46 15.46 6.50
C ASN A 14 10.56 14.22 6.51
N VAL A 15 9.51 14.23 7.35
CA VAL A 15 8.50 13.16 7.39
C VAL A 15 7.78 13.03 6.05
N ALA A 16 7.46 14.14 5.38
CA ALA A 16 6.79 14.12 4.09
C ALA A 16 7.70 13.70 2.92
N LEU A 17 9.02 13.83 3.06
CA LEU A 17 10.01 13.42 2.05
C LEU A 17 10.34 11.93 2.12
N GLN A 18 10.13 11.29 3.27
CA GLN A 18 10.42 9.87 3.50
C GLN A 18 9.23 9.14 4.15
N PRO A 19 8.03 9.17 3.54
CA PRO A 19 6.82 8.59 4.14
C PRO A 19 6.94 7.09 4.43
N GLU A 20 7.78 6.36 3.70
CA GLU A 20 8.06 4.94 3.89
C GLU A 20 8.61 4.61 5.29
N GLU A 21 9.37 5.52 5.90
CA GLU A 21 9.94 5.35 7.25
C GLU A 21 8.89 5.52 8.36
N TYR A 22 7.69 6.02 8.04
CA TYR A 22 6.61 6.31 8.99
C TYR A 22 5.35 5.47 8.71
N THR A 23 5.51 4.36 8.01
CA THR A 23 4.41 3.44 7.66
C THR A 23 3.78 2.77 8.87
N ASP A 24 4.56 2.56 9.94
CA ASP A 24 4.08 1.99 11.20
C ASP A 24 3.30 3.01 12.07
N ASP A 25 3.48 4.30 11.83
CA ASP A 25 2.77 5.37 12.54
C ASP A 25 2.15 6.40 11.56
N PRO A 26 0.98 6.08 10.99
CA PRO A 26 0.28 6.95 10.04
C PRO A 26 -0.18 8.28 10.67
N ALA A 27 -0.24 8.38 12.00
CA ALA A 27 -0.58 9.63 12.69
C ALA A 27 0.54 10.67 12.58
N GLN A 28 1.81 10.25 12.56
CA GLN A 28 2.96 11.14 12.37
C GLN A 28 2.96 11.77 10.97
N PHE A 29 2.74 10.97 9.93
CA PHE A 29 2.63 11.48 8.56
C PHE A 29 1.47 12.46 8.41
N THR A 30 0.29 12.13 8.97
CA THR A 30 -0.89 13.00 8.91
C THR A 30 -0.63 14.33 9.62
N THR A 31 0.05 14.30 10.76
CA THR A 31 0.40 15.50 11.55
C THR A 31 1.42 16.38 10.82
N ALA A 32 2.45 15.78 10.23
CA ALA A 32 3.43 16.47 9.39
C ALA A 32 2.75 17.13 8.19
N TRP A 33 1.90 16.39 7.47
CA TRP A 33 1.15 16.92 6.34
C TRP A 33 0.22 18.06 6.74
N ALA A 34 -0.45 17.96 7.89
CA ALA A 34 -1.29 19.03 8.42
C ALA A 34 -0.51 20.31 8.75
N THR A 35 0.65 20.14 9.38
CA THR A 35 1.57 21.23 9.70
C THR A 35 2.06 21.96 8.45
N LEU A 36 2.41 21.22 7.39
CA LEU A 36 2.86 21.81 6.13
C LEU A 36 1.77 22.62 5.43
N ASN A 37 0.53 22.14 5.45
CA ASN A 37 -0.61 22.86 4.87
C ASN A 37 -0.95 24.11 5.68
N ALA A 38 -0.94 24.02 7.02
CA ALA A 38 -1.13 25.18 7.90
C ALA A 38 -0.05 26.26 7.67
N ALA A 39 1.21 25.85 7.50
CA ALA A 39 2.32 26.76 7.19
C ALA A 39 2.18 27.46 5.83
N ARG A 40 1.46 26.86 4.88
CA ARG A 40 1.12 27.45 3.56
C ARG A 40 -0.12 28.34 3.61
N GLY A 41 -0.72 28.54 4.79
CA GLY A 41 -1.99 29.26 4.94
C GLY A 41 -3.20 28.50 4.41
N GLN A 42 -3.04 27.21 4.08
CA GLN A 42 -4.13 26.34 3.66
C GLN A 42 -4.71 25.66 4.89
N SER A 43 -5.87 26.12 5.36
CA SER A 43 -6.60 25.41 6.42
C SER A 43 -7.11 24.09 5.87
N ILE A 44 -6.62 22.98 6.43
CA ILE A 44 -7.18 21.66 6.13
C ILE A 44 -8.55 21.59 6.76
N ASN A 45 -9.59 21.50 5.95
CA ASN A 45 -10.89 21.09 6.42
C ASN A 45 -10.87 19.58 6.62
N THR A 46 -10.65 19.14 7.87
CA THR A 46 -10.63 17.71 8.24
C THR A 46 -11.96 17.01 7.96
N SER A 47 -13.06 17.76 7.88
CA SER A 47 -14.36 17.24 7.43
C SER A 47 -14.35 16.84 5.95
N ARG A 48 -13.50 17.46 5.12
CA ARG A 48 -13.29 17.07 3.71
C ARG A 48 -12.40 15.84 3.57
N LEU A 49 -11.48 15.60 4.52
CA LEU A 49 -10.66 14.38 4.57
C LEU A 49 -11.49 13.12 4.81
N ARG A 50 -12.64 13.25 5.49
CA ARG A 50 -13.57 12.11 5.71
C ARG A 50 -14.10 11.49 4.42
N ALA A 51 -14.12 12.22 3.31
CA ALA A 51 -14.68 11.74 2.05
C ALA A 51 -13.63 11.22 1.06
N ALA A 52 -12.36 11.59 1.18
CA ALA A 52 -11.34 11.24 0.18
C ALA A 52 -10.88 9.77 0.27
N HIS A 53 -10.92 9.18 1.47
CA HIS A 53 -10.65 7.74 1.66
C HIS A 53 -11.88 6.86 1.37
N LEU A 54 -13.04 7.49 1.10
CA LEU A 54 -14.27 6.85 0.63
C LEU A 54 -14.46 6.99 -0.88
N ILE A 55 -13.49 7.53 -1.63
CA ILE A 55 -13.41 7.27 -3.08
C ILE A 55 -13.26 5.76 -3.17
N GLU A 56 -14.37 5.10 -3.52
CA GLU A 56 -14.52 3.67 -3.66
C GLU A 56 -13.17 3.06 -4.04
N ARG A 57 -12.59 2.27 -3.13
CA ARG A 57 -11.59 1.29 -3.51
C ARG A 57 -12.25 0.51 -4.62
N ARG A 58 -11.87 0.80 -5.88
CA ARG A 58 -12.41 0.13 -7.07
C ARG A 58 -12.37 -1.35 -6.73
N LEU A 59 -13.55 -1.97 -6.59
CA LEU A 59 -13.65 -3.37 -6.25
C LEU A 59 -12.68 -4.11 -7.17
N PRO A 60 -11.81 -5.01 -6.64
CA PRO A 60 -10.89 -5.74 -7.48
C PRO A 60 -11.71 -6.31 -8.62
N THR A 61 -11.34 -5.96 -9.86
CA THR A 61 -12.05 -6.39 -11.06
C THR A 61 -12.32 -7.89 -10.92
N THR A 62 -13.60 -8.28 -10.92
CA THR A 62 -14.02 -9.67 -10.70
C THR A 62 -13.41 -10.62 -11.73
N GLU A 63 -12.97 -10.09 -12.87
CA GLU A 63 -12.26 -10.84 -13.88
C GLU A 63 -10.77 -10.98 -13.53
N PRO A 64 -10.25 -12.23 -13.46
CA PRO A 64 -8.84 -12.46 -13.25
C PRO A 64 -8.04 -11.83 -14.38
N THR A 65 -6.97 -11.14 -14.02
CA THR A 65 -6.00 -10.58 -14.96
C THR A 65 -5.38 -11.69 -15.81
N GLU A 66 -4.86 -11.33 -16.99
CA GLU A 66 -4.19 -12.31 -17.87
C GLU A 66 -2.99 -12.99 -17.19
N ILE A 67 -2.32 -12.29 -16.26
CA ILE A 67 -1.25 -12.84 -15.43
C ILE A 67 -1.79 -13.93 -14.51
N GLU A 68 -2.91 -13.68 -13.81
CA GLU A 68 -3.53 -14.67 -12.91
C GLU A 68 -4.00 -15.91 -13.68
N LYS A 69 -4.62 -15.72 -14.86
CA LYS A 69 -4.99 -16.83 -15.76
C LYS A 69 -3.76 -17.63 -16.20
N CYS A 70 -2.65 -16.95 -16.50
CA CYS A 70 -1.39 -17.61 -16.85
C CYS A 70 -0.87 -18.46 -15.69
N MET A 71 -0.84 -17.90 -14.48
CA MET A 71 -0.39 -18.61 -13.29
C MET A 71 -1.26 -19.84 -12.99
N GLN A 72 -2.59 -19.74 -13.12
CA GLN A 72 -3.49 -20.88 -12.97
C GLN A 72 -3.17 -22.02 -13.95
N ARG A 73 -2.90 -21.71 -15.23
CA ARG A 73 -2.50 -22.71 -16.24
C ARG A 73 -1.17 -23.37 -15.88
N VAL A 74 -0.18 -22.59 -15.44
CA VAL A 74 1.13 -23.09 -15.01
C VAL A 74 0.97 -24.02 -13.82
N THR A 75 0.24 -23.60 -12.78
CA THR A 75 0.00 -24.42 -11.58
C THR A 75 -0.72 -25.74 -11.93
N ALA A 76 -1.73 -25.71 -12.79
CA ALA A 76 -2.42 -26.91 -13.24
C ALA A 76 -1.48 -27.87 -13.99
N LYS A 77 -0.66 -27.34 -14.91
CA LYS A 77 0.32 -28.13 -15.66
C LYS A 77 1.37 -28.74 -14.74
N THR A 78 1.89 -27.97 -13.80
CA THR A 78 2.88 -28.45 -12.82
C THR A 78 2.30 -29.53 -11.93
N ARG A 79 1.05 -29.38 -11.45
CA ARG A 79 0.38 -30.42 -10.66
C ARG A 79 0.22 -31.72 -11.46
N ASN A 80 -0.17 -31.64 -12.73
CA ASN A 80 -0.29 -32.82 -13.59
C ASN A 80 1.07 -33.50 -13.82
N LEU A 81 2.14 -32.72 -14.00
CA LEU A 81 3.49 -33.26 -14.14
C LEU A 81 3.96 -33.96 -12.86
N ILE A 82 3.73 -33.36 -11.69
CA ILE A 82 4.05 -33.99 -10.40
C ILE A 82 3.25 -35.28 -10.23
N GLN A 83 1.94 -35.25 -10.52
CA GLN A 83 1.09 -36.44 -10.40
C GLN A 83 1.54 -37.56 -11.34
N ALA A 84 1.89 -37.25 -12.59
CA ALA A 84 2.43 -38.24 -13.53
C ALA A 84 3.74 -38.84 -13.00
N ARG A 85 4.67 -37.98 -12.55
CA ARG A 85 5.95 -38.43 -11.98
C ARG A 85 5.79 -39.27 -10.71
N CYS A 86 4.81 -38.96 -9.85
CA CYS A 86 4.51 -39.75 -8.67
C CYS A 86 3.80 -41.06 -9.01
N SER A 87 3.04 -41.12 -10.11
CA SER A 87 2.36 -42.34 -10.56
C SER A 87 3.29 -43.32 -11.27
N ASP A 88 4.42 -42.83 -11.80
CA ASP A 88 5.46 -43.62 -12.47
C ASP A 88 6.48 -44.24 -11.48
N LEU A 89 6.35 -44.00 -10.17
CA LEU A 89 7.21 -44.61 -9.16
C LEU A 89 6.73 -46.03 -8.86
N PRO A 90 7.61 -47.05 -8.88
CA PRO A 90 7.24 -48.40 -8.47
C PRO A 90 6.75 -48.38 -7.01
N PRO A 91 5.77 -49.24 -6.65
CA PRO A 91 5.31 -49.33 -5.27
C PRO A 91 6.53 -49.61 -4.38
N ALA A 92 6.68 -48.81 -3.32
CA ALA A 92 7.74 -49.00 -2.35
C ALA A 92 7.70 -50.44 -1.83
N ALA A 93 8.81 -51.17 -2.05
CA ALA A 93 9.01 -52.53 -1.58
C ALA A 93 9.16 -52.60 -0.06
#